data_AF-A0A1F9DID8-F1
#
_entry.id   AF-A0A1F9DID8-F1
#
_cell.length_a   1.000
_cell.length_b   1.000
_cell.length_c   1.000
_cell.angle_alpha   90.00
_cell.angle_beta   90.00
_cell.angle_gamma   90.00
#
_symmetry.space_group_name_H-M   'P 1'
#
loop_
_entity.id
_entity.type
_entity.pdbx_description
1 polymer ?
#
loop_
_entity_poly.entity_id
_entity_poly.type
_entity_poly.pdbx_seq_one_letter_code
_entity_poly.pdbx_strand_id
1 'polypeptide(L)'
;MKEDEKVCHECKADIEPFAHRSYFEKLIGALNHSERTTRLRAAYILGEIRDRRAVRPLAEVINKAKDIQDVFLIEGIALSLGKIDGKEVIPILICLMGHPSFLVRGAALKSLGRFKNKEALAAIRKALKDPSPNVQELAKRILQMESETKHA
;
A
#
# COMPACT_ATOMS: atom_id res chain seq x y z
N MET A 1 -20.54 -10.59 -30.68
CA MET A 1 -19.62 -9.62 -30.04
C MET A 1 -18.54 -9.30 -31.03
N LYS A 2 -18.25 -8.01 -31.28
CA LYS A 2 -17.25 -7.58 -32.25
C LYS A 2 -15.85 -7.71 -31.63
N GLU A 3 -14.82 -8.03 -32.41
CA GLU A 3 -13.43 -8.21 -31.92
C GLU A 3 -12.89 -6.96 -31.20
N ASP A 4 -13.33 -5.77 -31.59
CA ASP A 4 -12.91 -4.49 -30.98
C ASP A 4 -13.45 -4.27 -29.55
N GLU A 5 -14.50 -4.98 -29.13
CA GLU A 5 -15.09 -4.83 -27.79
C GLU A 5 -14.31 -5.59 -26.70
N LYS A 6 -13.30 -6.38 -27.08
CA LYS A 6 -12.52 -7.25 -26.20
C LYS A 6 -11.16 -6.66 -25.82
N VAL A 7 -10.84 -5.48 -26.35
CA VAL A 7 -9.57 -4.79 -26.11
C VAL A 7 -9.85 -3.42 -25.52
N CYS A 8 -9.20 -3.10 -24.40
CA CYS A 8 -9.31 -1.77 -23.81
C CYS A 8 -8.72 -0.72 -24.76
N HIS A 9 -9.51 0.29 -25.14
CA HIS A 9 -9.08 1.31 -26.11
C HIS A 9 -7.89 2.16 -25.63
N GLU A 10 -7.75 2.33 -24.32
CA GLU A 10 -6.68 3.13 -23.70
C GLU A 10 -5.34 2.39 -23.66
N CYS A 11 -5.34 1.17 -23.11
CA CYS A 11 -4.10 0.45 -22.82
C CYS A 11 -3.83 -0.76 -23.73
N LYS A 12 -4.76 -1.06 -24.65
CA LYS A 12 -4.72 -2.21 -25.56
C LYS A 12 -4.65 -3.58 -24.89
N ALA A 13 -4.98 -3.67 -23.60
CA ALA A 13 -5.07 -4.95 -22.89
C ALA A 13 -6.31 -5.74 -23.33
N ASP A 14 -6.15 -7.07 -23.45
CA ASP A 14 -7.27 -8.00 -23.61
C ASP A 14 -8.09 -8.07 -22.31
N ILE A 15 -9.37 -7.69 -22.41
CA ILE A 15 -10.31 -7.67 -21.29
C ILE A 15 -11.17 -8.94 -21.20
N GLU A 16 -11.11 -9.83 -22.19
CA GLU A 16 -11.91 -11.05 -22.21
C GLU A 16 -11.61 -12.01 -21.04
N PRO A 17 -10.34 -12.23 -20.62
CA PRO A 17 -10.02 -13.03 -19.43
C PRO A 17 -10.63 -12.49 -18.13
N PHE A 18 -11.07 -11.23 -18.15
CA PHE A 18 -11.63 -10.52 -17.01
C PHE A 18 -13.15 -10.38 -17.09
N ALA A 19 -13.79 -10.61 -18.24
CA ALA A 19 -15.22 -10.36 -18.44
C ALA A 19 -16.10 -10.99 -17.35
N HIS A 20 -15.80 -12.24 -16.99
CA HIS A 20 -16.53 -13.03 -15.99
C HIS A 20 -15.94 -12.97 -14.57
N ARG A 21 -14.84 -12.24 -14.37
CA ARG A 21 -14.21 -12.10 -13.05
C ARG A 21 -14.95 -11.08 -12.21
N SER A 22 -14.92 -11.29 -10.89
CA SER A 22 -15.43 -10.32 -9.93
C SER A 22 -14.68 -8.98 -10.06
N TYR A 23 -15.31 -7.88 -9.64
CA TYR A 23 -14.65 -6.57 -9.60
C TYR A 23 -13.35 -6.61 -8.80
N PHE A 24 -13.36 -7.36 -7.69
CA PHE A 24 -12.17 -7.58 -6.86
C PHE A 24 -11.03 -8.26 -7.63
N GLU A 25 -11.29 -9.35 -8.34
CA GLU A 25 -10.29 -10.05 -9.15
C GLU A 25 -9.78 -9.21 -10.32
N LYS A 26 -10.63 -8.35 -10.91
CA LYS A 26 -10.23 -7.37 -11.92
C LYS A 26 -9.21 -6.40 -11.35
N LEU A 27 -9.43 -5.89 -10.13
CA LEU A 27 -8.49 -5.01 -9.44
C LEU A 27 -7.17 -5.72 -9.12
N ILE A 28 -7.20 -6.97 -8.68
CA ILE A 28 -5.98 -7.78 -8.48
C ILE A 28 -5.19 -7.91 -9.79
N GLY A 29 -5.86 -8.13 -10.92
CA GLY A 29 -5.22 -8.15 -12.24
C GLY A 29 -4.59 -6.79 -12.59
N ALA A 30 -5.32 -5.70 -12.37
CA ALA A 30 -4.91 -4.34 -12.68
C ALA A 30 -3.66 -3.87 -11.89
N LEU A 31 -3.32 -4.52 -10.78
CA LEU A 31 -2.05 -4.28 -10.07
C LEU A 31 -0.79 -4.53 -10.93
N ASN A 32 -0.88 -5.35 -11.98
CA ASN A 32 0.24 -5.66 -12.88
C ASN A 32 0.10 -4.98 -14.25
N HIS A 33 -0.81 -4.01 -14.36
CA HIS A 33 -1.07 -3.31 -15.62
C HIS A 33 0.15 -2.50 -16.09
N SER A 34 0.33 -2.33 -17.41
CA SER A 34 1.48 -1.61 -17.99
C SER A 34 1.51 -0.14 -17.60
N GLU A 35 0.33 0.50 -17.58
CA GLU A 35 0.15 1.89 -17.19
C GLU A 35 0.23 2.08 -15.66
N ARG A 36 1.11 2.98 -15.21
CA ARG A 36 1.38 3.22 -13.77
C ARG A 36 0.16 3.72 -12.99
N THR A 37 -0.59 4.63 -13.59
CA THR A 37 -1.81 5.23 -13.02
C THR A 37 -2.87 4.16 -12.74
N THR A 38 -3.04 3.19 -13.65
CA THR A 38 -3.95 2.06 -13.47
C THR A 38 -3.52 1.17 -12.30
N ARG A 39 -2.23 0.85 -12.17
CA ARG A 39 -1.72 0.11 -10.99
C ARG A 39 -1.99 0.83 -9.69
N LEU A 40 -1.73 2.14 -9.65
CA LEU A 40 -1.94 2.97 -8.46
C LEU A 40 -3.42 3.06 -8.08
N ARG A 41 -4.31 3.29 -9.06
CA ARG A 41 -5.76 3.31 -8.82
C ARG A 41 -6.25 1.96 -8.30
N ALA A 42 -5.77 0.85 -8.88
CA ALA A 42 -6.14 -0.48 -8.41
C ALA A 42 -5.73 -0.71 -6.95
N ALA A 43 -4.49 -0.35 -6.59
CA ALA A 43 -4.01 -0.43 -5.20
C ALA A 43 -4.86 0.42 -4.25
N TYR A 44 -5.16 1.67 -4.63
CA TYR A 44 -6.00 2.56 -3.85
C TYR A 44 -7.40 1.99 -3.60
N ILE A 45 -8.06 1.51 -4.66
CA ILE A 45 -9.42 0.96 -4.56
C ILE A 45 -9.43 -0.30 -3.70
N LEU A 46 -8.43 -1.17 -3.83
CA LEU A 46 -8.29 -2.36 -2.96
C LEU A 46 -8.15 -1.96 -1.49
N GLY A 47 -7.43 -0.88 -1.19
CA GLY A 47 -7.36 -0.30 0.15
C GLY A 47 -8.70 0.25 0.65
N GLU A 48 -9.49 0.89 -0.20
CA GLU A 48 -10.84 1.37 0.15
C GLU A 48 -11.84 0.22 0.37
N ILE A 49 -11.70 -0.87 -0.37
CA ILE A 49 -12.51 -2.09 -0.19
C ILE A 49 -12.23 -2.75 1.17
N ARG A 50 -11.00 -2.60 1.70
CA ARG A 50 -10.55 -3.15 3.00
C ARG A 50 -10.67 -4.68 3.13
N ASP A 51 -10.72 -5.39 2.01
CA ASP A 51 -10.75 -6.85 2.00
C ASP A 51 -9.33 -7.41 2.21
N ARG A 52 -9.17 -8.25 3.23
CA ARG A 52 -7.89 -8.87 3.61
C ARG A 52 -7.30 -9.76 2.52
N ARG A 53 -8.12 -10.25 1.57
CA ARG A 53 -7.65 -10.97 0.38
C ARG A 53 -6.72 -10.12 -0.49
N ALA A 54 -6.76 -8.78 -0.37
CA ALA A 54 -5.89 -7.88 -1.12
C ALA A 54 -4.47 -7.77 -0.56
N VAL A 55 -4.24 -8.17 0.70
CA VAL A 55 -2.93 -8.00 1.37
C VAL A 55 -1.83 -8.73 0.61
N ARG A 56 -2.04 -10.01 0.28
CA ARG A 56 -1.04 -10.82 -0.41
C ARG A 56 -0.74 -10.29 -1.82
N PRO A 57 -1.72 -10.01 -2.70
CA PRO A 57 -1.47 -9.40 -4.00
C PRO A 57 -0.71 -8.06 -3.92
N LEU A 58 -1.06 -7.19 -2.97
CA LEU A 58 -0.37 -5.92 -2.76
C LEU A 58 1.09 -6.14 -2.32
N ALA A 59 1.35 -7.10 -1.44
CA ALA A 59 2.70 -7.48 -1.03
C ALA A 59 3.54 -8.05 -2.18
N GLU A 60 2.93 -8.83 -3.06
CA GLU A 60 3.60 -9.37 -4.25
C GLU A 60 4.06 -8.27 -5.21
N VAL A 61 3.28 -7.19 -5.36
CA VAL A 61 3.71 -6.01 -6.15
C VAL A 61 4.94 -5.35 -5.53
N ILE A 62 4.97 -5.16 -4.21
CA ILE A 62 6.14 -4.61 -3.50
C ILE A 62 7.38 -5.47 -3.76
N ASN A 63 7.26 -6.79 -3.65
CA ASN A 63 8.38 -7.72 -3.83
C ASN A 63 8.90 -7.77 -5.28
N LYS A 64 8.02 -7.56 -6.26
CA LYS A 64 8.38 -7.50 -7.68
C LYS A 64 8.96 -6.16 -8.08
N ALA A 65 8.57 -5.08 -7.40
CA ALA A 65 9.11 -3.74 -7.58
C ALA A 65 10.53 -3.61 -6.99
N LYS A 66 11.42 -4.55 -7.32
CA LYS A 66 12.84 -4.58 -6.93
C LYS A 66 13.61 -3.36 -7.40
N ASP A 67 13.09 -2.64 -8.40
CA ASP A 67 13.63 -1.38 -8.85
C ASP A 67 13.01 -0.21 -8.07
N ILE A 68 13.89 0.66 -7.57
CA ILE A 68 13.58 1.94 -6.90
C ILE A 68 12.65 2.83 -7.75
N GLN A 69 12.39 2.50 -9.02
CA GLN A 69 11.71 3.33 -10.00
C GLN A 69 10.20 3.52 -9.83
N ASP A 70 9.52 2.78 -8.93
CA ASP A 70 8.07 2.96 -8.71
C ASP A 70 7.72 3.35 -7.27
N VAL A 71 8.50 4.30 -6.72
CA VAL A 71 8.30 4.91 -5.39
C VAL A 71 6.83 5.24 -5.12
N PHE A 72 6.15 5.89 -6.06
CA PHE A 72 4.76 6.32 -5.90
C PHE A 72 3.77 5.15 -5.81
N LEU A 73 4.02 4.07 -6.55
CA LEU A 73 3.19 2.86 -6.45
C LEU A 73 3.38 2.19 -5.09
N ILE A 74 4.63 2.04 -4.64
CA ILE A 74 4.94 1.43 -3.34
C ILE A 74 4.37 2.28 -2.20
N GLU A 75 4.49 3.61 -2.29
CA GLU A 75 3.87 4.55 -1.35
C GLU A 75 2.35 4.38 -1.30
N GLY A 76 1.69 4.34 -2.47
CA GLY A 76 0.25 4.12 -2.59
C GLY A 76 -0.20 2.77 -2.01
N ILE A 77 0.57 1.71 -2.25
CA ILE A 77 0.32 0.39 -1.68
C ILE A 77 0.46 0.43 -0.15
N ALA A 78 1.50 1.07 0.39
CA ALA A 78 1.71 1.20 1.83
C ALA A 78 0.50 1.88 2.51
N LEU A 79 0.02 2.99 1.94
CA LEU A 79 -1.17 3.70 2.42
C LEU A 79 -2.44 2.85 2.32
N SER A 80 -2.57 2.06 1.26
CA SER A 80 -3.73 1.20 1.02
C SER A 80 -3.75 0.03 2.00
N LEU A 81 -2.60 -0.58 2.26
CA LEU A 81 -2.41 -1.59 3.30
C LEU A 81 -2.81 -1.07 4.68
N GLY A 82 -2.48 0.18 5.02
CA GLY A 82 -2.91 0.82 6.27
C GLY A 82 -4.42 1.00 6.44
N LYS A 83 -5.21 0.87 5.37
CA LYS A 83 -6.68 0.89 5.43
C LYS A 83 -7.27 -0.50 5.60
N ILE A 84 -6.54 -1.54 5.21
CA ILE A 84 -6.96 -2.93 5.33
C ILE A 84 -6.72 -3.37 6.77
N ASP A 85 -7.80 -3.65 7.51
CA ASP A 85 -7.70 -4.13 8.88
C ASP A 85 -7.17 -5.58 8.89
N GLY A 86 -5.93 -5.75 9.34
CA GLY A 86 -5.29 -7.06 9.42
C GLY A 86 -3.90 -6.98 10.04
N LYS A 87 -3.61 -7.83 11.04
CA LYS A 87 -2.28 -7.90 11.67
C LYS A 87 -1.20 -8.38 10.71
N GLU A 88 -1.57 -9.14 9.68
CA GLU A 88 -0.70 -9.60 8.60
C GLU A 88 -0.09 -8.46 7.77
N VAL A 89 -0.68 -7.26 7.83
CA VAL A 89 -0.16 -6.07 7.16
C VAL A 89 1.07 -5.52 7.87
N ILE A 90 1.17 -5.73 9.19
CA ILE A 90 2.19 -5.09 10.04
C ILE A 90 3.61 -5.48 9.62
N PRO A 91 3.95 -6.77 9.40
CA PRO A 91 5.28 -7.14 8.93
C PRO A 91 5.64 -6.50 7.57
N ILE A 92 4.67 -6.37 6.66
CA ILE A 92 4.88 -5.76 5.35
C ILE A 92 5.21 -4.27 5.50
N LEU A 93 4.45 -3.54 6.32
CA LEU A 93 4.71 -2.13 6.58
C LEU A 93 6.03 -1.90 7.32
N ILE A 94 6.40 -2.77 8.28
CA ILE A 94 7.70 -2.72 8.95
C ILE A 94 8.84 -2.92 7.94
N CYS A 95 8.69 -3.83 6.98
CA CYS A 95 9.67 -4.01 5.91
C CYS A 95 9.86 -2.72 5.09
N LEU A 96 8.76 -2.03 4.75
CA LEU A 96 8.79 -0.77 3.99
C LEU A 96 9.45 0.40 4.73
N MET A 97 9.58 0.32 6.07
CA MET A 97 10.35 1.29 6.86
C MET A 97 11.86 1.23 6.55
N GLY A 98 12.35 0.18 5.87
CA GLY A 98 13.73 0.09 5.38
C GLY A 98 13.95 0.66 3.97
N HIS A 99 12.91 1.17 3.31
CA HIS A 99 12.99 1.57 1.90
C HIS A 99 13.87 2.82 1.70
N PRO A 100 14.63 2.93 0.59
CA PRO A 100 15.52 4.08 0.33
C PRO A 100 14.79 5.43 0.26
N SER A 101 13.59 5.45 -0.34
CA SER A 101 12.76 6.65 -0.42
C SER A 101 12.08 6.96 0.91
N PHE A 102 12.26 8.19 1.41
CA PHE A 102 11.59 8.68 2.62
C PHE A 102 10.06 8.76 2.46
N LEU A 103 9.54 8.90 1.24
CA LEU A 103 8.10 8.92 0.96
C LEU A 103 7.47 7.58 1.33
N VAL A 104 8.10 6.47 0.90
CA VAL A 104 7.65 5.11 1.23
C VAL A 104 7.75 4.86 2.73
N ARG A 105 8.86 5.25 3.37
CA ARG A 105 9.01 5.12 4.83
C ARG A 105 7.94 5.92 5.58
N GLY A 106 7.66 7.15 5.17
CA GLY A 106 6.62 7.98 5.76
C GLY A 106 5.21 7.39 5.59
N ALA A 107 4.90 6.84 4.42
CA ALA A 107 3.62 6.17 4.16
C ALA A 107 3.45 4.90 5.00
N ALA A 108 4.50 4.09 5.11
CA ALA A 108 4.52 2.91 5.98
C ALA A 108 4.35 3.28 7.45
N LEU A 109 5.06 4.31 7.91
CA LEU A 109 4.97 4.84 9.27
C LEU A 109 3.55 5.33 9.61
N LYS A 110 2.98 6.14 8.72
CA LYS A 110 1.59 6.64 8.84
C LYS A 110 0.59 5.50 8.94
N SER A 111 0.81 4.45 8.15
CA SER A 111 -0.05 3.27 8.12
C SER A 111 0.09 2.43 9.39
N LEU A 112 1.31 2.23 9.88
CA LEU A 112 1.58 1.55 11.15
C LEU A 112 0.93 2.25 12.35
N GLY A 113 0.87 3.59 12.34
CA GLY A 113 0.22 4.37 13.39
C GLY A 113 -1.28 4.09 13.58
N ARG A 114 -1.92 3.42 12.62
CA ARG A 114 -3.34 3.00 12.73
C ARG A 114 -3.53 1.73 13.54
N PHE A 115 -2.48 0.93 13.71
CA PHE A 115 -2.56 -0.37 14.37
C PHE A 115 -2.17 -0.25 15.84
N LYS A 116 -3.07 -0.68 16.74
CA LYS A 116 -2.78 -0.84 18.18
C LYS A 116 -1.97 -2.11 18.42
N ASN A 117 -0.73 -2.15 17.94
CA ASN A 117 0.15 -3.33 17.99
C ASN A 117 1.54 -2.96 18.53
N LYS A 118 2.11 -3.83 19.38
CA LYS A 118 3.40 -3.61 20.05
C LYS A 118 4.58 -3.52 19.08
N GLU A 119 4.60 -4.35 18.04
CA GLU A 119 5.64 -4.36 17.00
C GLU A 119 5.55 -3.07 16.15
N ALA A 120 4.34 -2.65 15.79
CA ALA A 120 4.11 -1.37 15.12
C ALA A 120 4.63 -0.20 15.96
N LEU A 121 4.31 -0.16 17.26
CA LEU A 121 4.83 0.86 18.18
C LEU A 121 6.36 0.84 18.30
N ALA A 122 6.98 -0.33 18.34
CA ALA A 122 8.44 -0.44 18.36
C ALA A 122 9.07 0.14 17.08
N ALA A 123 8.49 -0.16 15.92
CA ALA A 123 8.93 0.38 14.64
C ALA A 123 8.75 1.91 14.56
N ILE A 124 7.60 2.44 15.04
CA ILE A 124 7.34 3.89 15.11
C ILE A 124 8.38 4.58 16.00
N ARG A 125 8.72 4.02 17.17
CA ARG A 125 9.77 4.59 18.04
C ARG A 125 11.14 4.60 17.36
N LYS A 126 11.49 3.57 16.59
CA LYS A 126 12.74 3.53 15.83
C LYS A 126 12.80 4.65 14.79
N ALA A 127 11.66 5.00 14.19
CA ALA A 127 11.57 6.06 13.18
C ALA A 127 11.86 7.48 13.71
N LEU A 128 11.91 7.69 15.03
CA LEU A 128 12.41 8.93 15.64
C LEU A 128 13.89 9.21 15.30
N LYS A 129 14.63 8.18 14.87
CA LYS A 129 16.03 8.29 14.42
C LYS A 129 16.17 8.12 12.90
N ASP A 130 15.08 8.24 12.14
CA ASP A 130 15.13 8.12 10.68
C ASP A 130 16.02 9.21 10.07
N PRO A 131 16.78 8.95 8.99
CA PRO A 131 17.59 9.98 8.34
C PRO A 131 16.80 11.19 7.82
N SER A 132 15.51 11.03 7.52
CA SER A 132 14.65 12.11 7.03
C SER A 132 13.97 12.84 8.20
N PRO A 133 14.16 14.16 8.33
CA PRO A 133 13.44 14.97 9.33
C PRO A 133 11.92 14.85 9.23
N ASN A 134 11.39 14.70 8.01
CA ASN A 134 9.95 14.52 7.77
C ASN A 134 9.42 13.24 8.43
N VAL A 135 10.19 12.15 8.36
CA VAL A 135 9.81 10.86 8.96
C VAL A 135 9.92 10.93 10.48
N GLN A 136 10.96 11.58 11.01
CA GLN A 136 11.11 11.79 12.46
C GLN A 136 9.93 12.59 13.04
N GLU A 137 9.56 13.69 12.39
CA GLU A 137 8.45 14.55 12.81
C GLU A 137 7.12 13.80 12.79
N LEU A 138 6.87 13.01 11.75
CA LEU A 138 5.70 12.15 11.68
C LEU A 138 5.67 11.12 12.83
N ALA A 139 6.82 10.51 13.15
CA ALA A 139 6.91 9.54 14.25
C ALA A 139 6.58 10.19 15.60
N LYS A 140 7.08 11.41 15.86
CA LYS A 140 6.75 12.18 17.08
C LYS A 140 5.25 12.41 17.19
N ARG A 141 4.61 12.90 16.12
CA ARG A 141 3.17 13.17 16.09
C ARG A 141 2.34 11.92 16.36
N ILE A 142 2.67 10.80 15.71
CA ILE A 142 1.95 9.53 15.92
C ILE A 142 2.06 9.08 17.39
N LEU A 143 3.23 9.20 18.01
CA LEU A 143 3.42 8.81 19.41
C LEU A 143 2.70 9.75 20.39
N GLN A 144 2.64 11.05 20.09
CA GLN A 144 1.87 12.02 20.89
C GLN A 144 0.37 11.66 20.88
N MET A 145 -0.21 11.42 19.70
CA MET A 145 -1.62 11.02 19.57
C MET A 145 -1.91 9.69 20.30
N GLU A 146 -0.98 8.73 20.29
CA GLU A 146 -1.13 7.47 21.02
C GLU A 146 -1.15 7.68 22.54
N SER A 147 -0.35 8.62 23.03
CA SER A 147 -0.33 8.97 24.45
C SER A 147 -1.62 9.67 24.89
N GLU A 148 -2.18 10.56 24.07
CA GLU A 148 -3.45 11.24 24.34
C GLU A 148 -4.63 10.26 24.38
N THR A 149 -4.65 9.28 23.48
CA THR A 149 -5.72 8.27 23.39
C THR A 149 -5.75 7.30 24.59
N LYS A 150 -4.67 7.23 25.38
CA LYS A 150 -4.61 6.40 26.60
C LYS A 150 -5.12 7.12 27.85
N HIS A 151 -5.28 8.44 27.79
CA HIS A 151 -5.69 9.28 28.92
C HIS A 151 -7.12 9.83 28.75
N ALA A 152 -7.84 9.41 27.71
CA ALA A 152 -9.25 9.69 27.45
C ALA A 152 -10.08 8.43 27.63
#